data_AF-A0AAD9R3V9-F1
#
_entry.id   AF-A0AAD9R3V9-F1
#
_cell.length_a   1.000
_cell.length_b   1.000
_cell.length_c   1.000
_cell.angle_alpha   90.00
_cell.angle_beta   90.00
_cell.angle_gamma   90.00
#
_symmetry.space_group_name_H-M   'P 1'
#
loop_
_entity.id
_entity.type
_entity.pdbx_description
1 polymer ?
#
loop_
_entity_poly.entity_id
_entity_poly.type
_entity_poly.pdbx_seq_one_letter_code
_entity_poly.pdbx_strand_id
1 'polypeptide(L)'
;MSSAVLDGRGEVINGGFGLVLDGSQEAASRARSMLSWDVNNGVARRCWSGNLHAKNAICKAMKENSLLKVTIPSHVEDLALLEKALKS
;
A
#
# COMPACT_ATOMS: atom_id res chain seq x y z
N MET A 1 -0.43 19.54 -3.32
CA MET A 1 0.44 19.85 -2.16
C MET A 1 0.70 18.54 -1.43
N SER A 2 1.93 18.06 -1.43
CA SER A 2 2.39 17.00 -0.50
C SER A 2 3.45 17.67 0.36
N SER A 3 3.11 18.03 1.59
CA SER A 3 4.09 18.38 2.61
C SER A 3 4.36 17.13 3.42
N ALA A 4 5.55 16.55 3.24
CA ALA A 4 6.08 15.58 4.18
C ALA A 4 6.30 16.29 5.52
N VAL A 5 5.53 15.91 6.55
CA VAL A 5 5.80 16.37 7.91
C VAL A 5 6.81 15.41 8.51
N LEU A 6 8.01 15.93 8.76
CA LEU A 6 9.00 15.28 9.60
C LEU A 6 8.54 15.40 11.06
N ASP A 7 8.82 14.40 11.89
CA ASP A 7 8.55 14.37 13.35
C ASP A 7 9.29 15.43 14.19
N GLY A 8 9.73 16.53 13.56
CA GLY A 8 10.56 17.57 14.14
C GLY A 8 12.05 17.20 14.26
N ARG A 9 12.40 15.91 14.17
CA ARG A 9 13.77 15.39 14.27
C ARG A 9 14.31 14.78 12.98
N GLY A 10 13.43 14.51 12.01
CA GLY A 10 13.78 13.97 10.70
C GLY A 10 13.76 12.44 10.62
N GLU A 11 13.25 11.73 11.62
CA GLU A 11 13.30 10.26 11.67
C GLU A 11 12.13 9.61 10.91
N VAL A 12 11.02 10.35 10.73
CA VAL A 12 9.81 9.84 10.09
C VAL A 12 9.35 10.78 8.98
N ILE A 13 8.90 10.21 7.87
CA ILE A 13 8.20 10.92 6.80
C ILE A 13 6.73 10.49 6.83
N ASN A 14 5.85 11.42 7.22
CA ASN A 14 4.40 11.21 7.22
C ASN A 14 3.72 12.10 6.19
N GLY A 15 2.64 11.58 5.59
CA GLY A 15 1.80 12.31 4.65
C GLY A 15 0.32 12.05 4.95
N GLY A 16 -0.51 13.03 4.61
CA GLY A 16 -1.97 12.94 4.70
C GLY A 16 -2.62 13.80 3.61
N PHE A 17 -3.92 13.66 3.44
CA PHE A 17 -4.69 14.43 2.47
C PHE A 17 -5.94 15.02 3.13
N GLY A 18 -6.46 16.10 2.54
CA GLY A 18 -7.80 16.62 2.83
C GLY A 18 -8.66 16.51 1.58
N LEU A 19 -9.91 16.08 1.74
CA LEU A 19 -10.86 15.97 0.63
C LEU A 19 -12.18 16.64 1.02
N VAL A 20 -12.60 17.62 0.23
CA VAL A 20 -13.87 18.33 0.44
C VAL A 20 -15.01 17.53 -0.17
N LEU A 21 -16.06 17.32 0.63
CA LEU A 21 -17.31 16.67 0.22
C LEU A 21 -18.42 17.72 0.21
N ASP A 22 -18.70 18.28 -0.96
CA ASP A 22 -19.72 19.31 -1.20
C ASP A 22 -21.09 18.73 -1.62
N GLY A 23 -21.22 17.41 -1.65
CA GLY A 23 -22.43 16.70 -2.10
C GLY A 23 -22.54 16.47 -3.61
N SER A 24 -21.58 16.98 -4.40
CA SER A 24 -21.56 16.77 -5.86
C SER A 24 -21.23 15.32 -6.25
N GLN A 25 -21.68 14.90 -7.44
CA GLN A 25 -21.30 13.60 -7.99
C GLN A 25 -19.79 13.54 -8.28
N GLU A 26 -19.19 14.66 -8.67
CA GLU A 26 -17.75 14.78 -8.87
C GLU A 26 -16.99 14.54 -7.56
N ALA A 27 -17.42 15.12 -6.45
CA ALA A 27 -16.81 14.88 -5.13
C ALA A 27 -16.92 13.40 -4.74
N ALA A 28 -18.07 12.77 -4.98
CA ALA A 28 -18.25 11.34 -4.72
C ALA A 28 -17.31 10.47 -5.58
N SER A 29 -17.09 10.83 -6.85
CA SER A 29 -16.14 10.15 -7.73
C SER A 29 -14.69 10.29 -7.24
N ARG A 30 -14.27 11.52 -6.93
CA ARG A 30 -12.93 11.80 -6.37
C ARG A 30 -12.70 11.04 -5.06
N ALA A 31 -13.70 11.00 -4.18
CA ALA A 31 -13.63 10.30 -2.90
C ALA A 31 -13.41 8.81 -3.09
N ARG A 32 -14.17 8.15 -3.96
CA ARG A 32 -14.01 6.71 -4.24
C ARG A 32 -12.61 6.39 -4.76
N SER A 33 -12.13 7.16 -5.74
CA SER A 33 -10.80 6.92 -6.32
C SER A 33 -9.68 7.15 -5.32
N MET A 34 -9.72 8.28 -4.60
CA MET A 34 -8.66 8.66 -3.67
C MET A 34 -8.62 7.73 -2.44
N LEU A 35 -9.77 7.38 -1.85
CA LEU A 35 -9.82 6.43 -0.72
C LEU A 35 -9.37 5.03 -1.14
N SER A 36 -9.75 4.60 -2.35
CA SER A 36 -9.29 3.31 -2.89
C SER A 36 -7.77 3.28 -3.05
N TRP A 37 -7.17 4.36 -3.56
CA TRP A 37 -5.72 4.47 -3.69
C TRP A 37 -5.01 4.52 -2.34
N ASP A 38 -5.41 5.43 -1.45
CA ASP A 38 -4.75 5.70 -0.17
C ASP A 38 -4.65 4.44 0.70
N VAL A 39 -5.78 3.71 0.81
CA VAL A 39 -5.83 2.46 1.56
C VAL A 39 -5.04 1.36 0.87
N ASN A 40 -5.30 1.09 -0.41
CA ASN A 40 -4.68 -0.06 -1.08
C ASN A 40 -3.17 0.09 -1.25
N ASN A 41 -2.66 1.30 -1.41
CA ASN A 41 -1.22 1.55 -1.40
C ASN A 41 -0.59 1.11 -0.08
N GLY A 42 -1.17 1.54 1.05
CA GLY A 42 -0.70 1.15 2.38
C GLY A 42 -0.78 -0.36 2.64
N VAL A 43 -1.84 -1.02 2.15
CA VAL A 43 -1.99 -2.48 2.28
C VAL A 43 -0.98 -3.22 1.39
N ALA A 44 -0.82 -2.79 0.13
CA ALA A 44 0.16 -3.34 -0.80
C ALA A 44 1.59 -3.27 -0.26
N ARG A 45 2.00 -2.11 0.27
CA ARG A 45 3.34 -1.93 0.86
C ARG A 45 3.56 -2.83 2.08
N ARG A 46 2.55 -2.98 2.95
CA ARG A 46 2.62 -3.90 4.11
C ARG A 46 2.67 -5.36 3.67
N CYS A 47 1.91 -5.73 2.65
CA CYS A 47 1.97 -7.05 2.03
C CYS A 47 3.39 -7.33 1.53
N TRP A 48 3.97 -6.41 0.76
CA TRP A 48 5.33 -6.53 0.25
C TRP A 48 6.39 -6.68 1.35
N SER A 49 6.20 -6.01 2.48
CA SER A 49 7.06 -6.16 3.67
C SER A 49 6.83 -7.47 4.45
N GLY A 50 6.02 -8.40 3.95
CA GLY A 50 5.82 -9.74 4.53
C GLY A 50 4.63 -9.89 5.47
N ASN A 51 3.72 -8.91 5.55
CA ASN A 51 2.55 -9.03 6.43
C ASN A 51 1.46 -9.96 5.84
N LEU A 52 1.16 -11.07 6.51
CA LEU A 52 0.19 -12.09 6.07
C LEU A 52 -1.25 -11.54 5.96
N HIS A 53 -1.70 -10.74 6.93
CA HIS A 53 -3.05 -10.16 6.92
C HIS A 53 -3.21 -9.17 5.77
N ALA A 54 -2.18 -8.36 5.50
CA ALA A 54 -2.15 -7.44 4.38
C ALA A 54 -2.15 -8.18 3.03
N LYS A 55 -1.42 -9.32 2.94
CA LYS A 55 -1.48 -10.21 1.76
C LYS A 55 -2.89 -10.70 1.49
N ASN A 56 -3.59 -11.18 2.52
CA ASN A 56 -4.97 -11.64 2.36
C ASN A 56 -5.91 -10.50 1.93
N ALA A 57 -5.78 -9.33 2.55
CA ALA A 57 -6.59 -8.16 2.22
C ALA A 57 -6.36 -7.66 0.78
N ILE A 58 -5.11 -7.51 0.34
CA ILE A 58 -4.82 -7.03 -1.03
C ILE A 58 -5.23 -8.06 -2.08
N CYS A 59 -5.05 -9.36 -1.83
CA CYS A 59 -5.53 -10.41 -2.72
C CYS A 59 -7.05 -10.40 -2.87
N LYS A 60 -7.80 -10.11 -1.80
CA LYS A 60 -9.26 -9.93 -1.87
C LYS A 60 -9.62 -8.68 -2.68
N ALA A 61 -8.97 -7.55 -2.41
CA ALA A 61 -9.20 -6.31 -3.15
C ALA A 61 -8.92 -6.45 -4.67
N MET A 62 -7.85 -7.16 -5.05
CA MET A 62 -7.53 -7.46 -6.46
C MET A 62 -8.56 -8.38 -7.13
N LYS A 63 -9.27 -9.23 -6.38
CA LYS A 63 -10.37 -10.05 -6.91
C LYS A 63 -11.62 -9.20 -7.16
N GLU A 64 -11.90 -8.24 -6.28
CA GLU A 64 -13.07 -7.35 -6.36
C GLU A 64 -12.88 -6.24 -7.41
N ASN A 65 -11.64 -5.83 -7.67
CA ASN A 65 -11.31 -4.80 -8.65
C ASN A 65 -10.20 -5.30 -9.61
N SER A 66 -10.59 -5.66 -10.83
CA SER A 66 -9.67 -6.17 -11.87
C SER A 66 -8.64 -5.14 -12.37
N LEU A 67 -8.88 -3.85 -12.14
CA LEU A 67 -7.93 -2.78 -12.46
C LEU A 67 -6.83 -2.64 -11.39
N LEU A 68 -7.06 -3.15 -10.18
CA LEU A 68 -6.05 -3.16 -9.13
C LEU A 68 -5.10 -4.33 -9.35
N LYS A 69 -3.86 -4.02 -9.72
CA LYS A 69 -2.78 -5.02 -9.91
C LYS A 69 -1.58 -4.65 -9.06
N VAL A 70 -1.24 -5.52 -8.12
CA VAL A 70 -0.13 -5.36 -7.17
C VAL A 70 0.78 -6.58 -7.24
N THR A 71 2.09 -6.36 -7.13
CA THR A 71 3.07 -7.44 -7.03
C THR A 71 2.98 -8.13 -5.67
N ILE A 72 2.76 -9.45 -5.66
CA ILE A 72 2.70 -10.24 -4.43
C ILE A 72 4.10 -10.82 -4.15
N PRO A 73 4.64 -10.67 -2.93
CA PRO A 73 5.95 -11.22 -2.61
C PRO A 73 5.88 -12.75 -2.48
N SER A 74 6.92 -13.41 -2.98
CA SER A 74 7.17 -14.84 -2.77
C SER A 74 8.07 -15.01 -1.55
N HIS A 75 7.67 -15.88 -0.63
CA HIS A 75 8.48 -16.22 0.53
C HIS A 75 9.56 -17.23 0.12
N VAL A 76 10.79 -17.06 0.60
CA VAL A 76 11.85 -18.06 0.41
C VAL A 76 11.65 -19.15 1.46
N GLU A 77 11.34 -20.36 1.03
CA GLU A 77 11.14 -21.50 1.95
C GLU A 77 12.48 -22.17 2.33
N ASP A 78 13.43 -22.21 1.39
CA ASP A 78 14.74 -22.82 1.60
C ASP A 78 15.78 -21.78 2.06
N LEU A 79 16.14 -21.85 3.34
CA LEU A 79 17.17 -20.98 3.93
C LEU A 79 18.57 -21.31 3.41
N ALA A 80 18.85 -22.56 3.02
CA ALA A 80 20.15 -22.92 2.44
C ALA A 80 20.32 -22.27 1.06
N LEU A 81 19.24 -22.17 0.28
CA LEU A 81 19.23 -21.40 -0.97
C LEU A 81 19.50 -19.91 -0.71
N LEU A 82 18.87 -19.33 0.32
CA LEU A 82 19.09 -17.94 0.71
C LEU A 82 20.55 -17.69 1.10
N GLU A 83 21.12 -18.56 1.93
CA GLU A 83 22.52 -18.45 2.35
C GLU A 83 23.49 -18.53 1.17
N LYS A 84 23.22 -19.41 0.19
CA LYS A 84 24.02 -19.52 -1.02
C LYS A 84 23.96 -18.25 -1.86
N ALA A 85 22.77 -17.65 -1.99
CA ALA A 85 22.56 -16.43 -2.77
C ALA A 85 23.19 -15.17 -2.14
N LEU A 86 23.37 -15.14 -0.82
CA LEU A 86 23.98 -14.02 -0.11
C LEU A 86 25.52 -14.10 -0.04
N LYS A 87 26.10 -15.28 -0.26
CA LYS A 87 27.55 -15.53 -0.21
C LYS A 87 28.24 -15.40 -1.59
N SER A 88 27.47 -15.21 -2.67
CA SER A 88 27.97 -14.95 -4.03
C SER A 88 28.09 -13.46 -4.32
#